data_AF-A0A851BZF5-F1
#
_entry.id   AF-A0A851BZF5-F1
#
_cell.length_a   1.000
_cell.length_b   1.000
_cell.length_c   1.000
_cell.angle_alpha   90.00
_cell.angle_beta   90.00
_cell.angle_gamma   90.00
#
_symmetry.space_group_name_H-M   'P 1'
#
loop_
_entity.id
_entity.type
_entity.pdbx_description
1 polymer ?
#
loop_
_entity_poly.entity_id
_entity_poly.type
_entity_poly.pdbx_seq_one_letter_code
_entity_poly.pdbx_strand_id
1 'polypeptide(L)'
;CPLRGSLHGHHPRDCLSYLRDWDPPRLQKLLQVGLGGTGRRPLWDPPNPTWAPPSPGRCPVLEQKEFGAVLRDEPCGKETAPGHAGLCRGHYSEYLVGLVNRHGLDPAPLYDSAELRAAAERHLA
;
A
#
# COMPACT_ATOMS: atom_id res chain seq x y z
N CYS A 1 18.82 14.61 11.89
CA CYS A 1 17.70 13.73 12.29
C CYS A 1 17.22 14.08 13.70
N PRO A 2 15.96 14.51 13.88
CA PRO A 2 15.37 14.82 15.19
C PRO A 2 15.01 13.57 16.02
N LEU A 3 15.04 12.37 15.42
CA LEU A 3 14.63 11.11 16.06
C LEU A 3 15.81 10.30 16.63
N ARG A 4 16.99 10.91 16.84
CA ARG A 4 18.21 10.18 17.27
C ARG A 4 18.07 9.37 18.56
N GLY A 5 17.11 9.71 19.43
CA GLY A 5 16.87 9.02 20.70
C GLY A 5 15.96 7.79 20.63
N SER A 6 15.49 7.40 19.45
CA SER A 6 14.58 6.26 19.27
C SER A 6 15.01 5.34 18.12
N LEU A 7 14.49 4.10 18.13
CA LEU A 7 14.61 3.20 17.00
C LEU A 7 13.81 3.75 15.81
N HIS A 8 14.50 4.06 14.71
CA HIS A 8 13.89 4.62 13.51
C HIS A 8 14.64 4.24 12.23
N GLY A 9 13.96 4.35 11.10
CA GLY A 9 14.54 4.24 9.75
C GLY A 9 14.34 5.52 8.95
N HIS A 10 15.23 5.76 7.99
CA HIS A 10 15.07 6.82 7.00
C HIS A 10 14.43 6.24 5.74
N HIS A 11 13.19 6.63 5.49
CA HIS A 11 12.41 6.11 4.37
C HIS A 11 12.32 7.17 3.26
N PRO A 12 12.40 6.78 1.97
CA PRO A 12 12.06 7.68 0.87
C PRO A 12 10.55 7.91 0.81
N ARG A 13 10.11 8.97 0.13
CA ARG A 13 8.71 9.43 0.13
C ARG A 13 7.71 8.46 -0.51
N ASP A 14 8.18 7.55 -1.35
CA ASP A 14 7.44 6.47 -2.02
C ASP A 14 7.44 5.16 -1.19
N CYS A 15 8.10 5.13 -0.03
CA CYS A 15 8.09 3.95 0.82
C CYS A 15 6.71 3.66 1.40
N LEU A 16 6.41 2.36 1.58
CA LEU A 16 5.21 1.88 2.27
C LEU A 16 5.03 2.50 3.66
N SER A 17 6.12 2.86 4.36
CA SER A 17 6.06 3.52 5.67
C SER A 17 5.23 4.81 5.65
N TYR A 18 5.21 5.52 4.52
CA TYR A 18 4.40 6.73 4.31
C TYR A 18 3.13 6.41 3.53
N LEU A 19 3.24 5.68 2.42
CA LEU A 19 2.11 5.48 1.51
C LEU A 19 0.99 4.60 2.09
N ARG A 20 1.25 3.81 3.13
CA ARG A 20 0.19 3.06 3.84
C ARG A 20 -0.84 3.95 4.53
N ASP A 21 -0.47 5.20 4.82
CA ASP A 21 -1.35 6.16 5.49
C ASP A 21 -2.30 6.84 4.50
N TRP A 22 -2.04 6.73 3.19
CA TRP A 22 -2.97 7.16 2.16
C TRP A 22 -4.14 6.19 2.04
N ASP A 23 -5.33 6.74 1.78
CA ASP A 23 -6.47 5.90 1.45
C ASP A 23 -6.31 5.27 0.07
N PRO A 24 -6.83 4.04 -0.14
CA PRO A 24 -6.70 3.34 -1.41
C PRO A 24 -7.10 4.15 -2.65
N PRO A 25 -8.18 4.99 -2.64
CA PRO A 25 -8.51 5.83 -3.80
C PRO A 25 -7.41 6.82 -4.18
N ARG A 26 -6.64 7.34 -3.22
CA ARG A 26 -5.52 8.26 -3.50
C ARG A 26 -4.34 7.52 -4.15
N LEU A 27 -4.05 6.31 -3.68
CA LEU A 27 -3.04 5.42 -4.29
C LEU A 27 -3.44 5.00 -5.71
N GLN A 28 -4.72 4.66 -5.92
CA GLN A 28 -5.27 4.40 -7.25
C GLN A 28 -5.15 5.62 -8.16
N LYS A 29 -5.44 6.83 -7.65
CA LYS A 29 -5.27 8.07 -8.41
C LYS A 29 -3.82 8.29 -8.84
N LEU A 30 -2.84 7.99 -7.97
CA LEU A 30 -1.42 8.05 -8.31
C LEU A 30 -1.08 7.12 -9.47
N LEU A 31 -1.56 5.87 -9.42
CA LEU A 31 -1.40 4.90 -10.49
C LEU A 31 -2.07 5.35 -11.80
N GLN A 32 -3.27 5.94 -11.74
CA GLN A 32 -3.98 6.45 -12.92
C GLN A 32 -3.21 7.58 -13.61
N VAL A 33 -2.73 8.55 -12.83
CA VAL A 33 -2.03 9.73 -13.35
C VAL A 33 -0.63 9.35 -13.84
N GLY A 34 0.12 8.59 -13.03
CA GLY A 34 1.51 8.22 -13.34
C GLY A 34 1.65 7.30 -14.55
N LEU A 35 0.62 6.49 -14.85
CA LEU A 35 0.62 5.58 -15.99
C LEU A 35 -0.11 6.15 -17.22
N GLY A 36 -0.39 7.44 -17.22
CA GLY A 36 -0.87 8.17 -18.41
C GLY A 36 -2.33 7.90 -18.79
N GLY A 37 -3.19 7.48 -17.86
CA GLY A 37 -4.64 7.39 -18.07
C GLY A 37 -5.07 6.54 -19.27
N THR A 38 -4.21 5.63 -19.75
CA THR A 38 -4.54 4.80 -20.91
C THR A 38 -5.78 3.98 -20.56
N GLY A 39 -6.80 3.96 -21.42
CA GLY A 39 -8.08 3.26 -21.22
C GLY A 39 -8.00 1.73 -21.09
N ARG A 40 -6.87 1.22 -20.60
CA ARG A 40 -6.69 -0.13 -20.09
C ARG A 40 -7.42 -0.29 -18.77
N ARG A 41 -7.86 -1.51 -18.52
CA ARG A 41 -8.44 -1.92 -17.24
C ARG A 41 -7.47 -1.53 -16.11
N PRO A 42 -7.96 -1.02 -14.97
CA PRO A 42 -7.11 -0.67 -13.84
C PRO A 42 -6.17 -1.82 -13.47
N LEU A 43 -4.87 -1.53 -13.32
CA LEU A 43 -3.86 -2.56 -13.00
C LEU A 43 -4.11 -3.25 -11.66
N TRP A 44 -4.90 -2.63 -10.79
CA TRP A 44 -5.28 -3.15 -9.48
C TRP A 44 -6.58 -3.96 -9.48
N ASP A 45 -7.22 -4.10 -10.64
CA ASP A 45 -8.31 -5.07 -10.81
C ASP A 45 -7.70 -6.46 -11.04
N PRO A 46 -8.07 -7.48 -10.26
CA PRO A 46 -7.51 -8.81 -10.43
C PRO A 46 -7.77 -9.32 -11.86
N PRO A 47 -6.76 -9.90 -12.54
CA PRO A 47 -6.89 -10.33 -13.93
C PRO A 47 -7.87 -11.50 -14.11
N ASN A 48 -8.19 -12.23 -13.04
CA ASN A 48 -8.99 -13.44 -13.08
C ASN A 48 -9.92 -13.57 -11.86
N PRO A 49 -11.26 -13.57 -12.03
CA PRO A 49 -12.22 -13.77 -10.95
C PRO A 49 -12.30 -15.23 -10.45
N THR A 50 -11.45 -16.14 -10.94
CA THR A 50 -11.48 -17.58 -10.60
C THR A 50 -10.79 -17.92 -9.28
N TRP A 51 -10.05 -16.99 -8.69
CA TRP A 51 -9.64 -17.11 -7.29
C TRP A 51 -10.89 -16.89 -6.41
N ALA A 52 -11.48 -17.98 -5.94
CA ALA A 52 -12.45 -17.94 -4.85
C ALA A 52 -11.66 -18.14 -3.54
N PRO A 53 -11.54 -17.11 -2.68
CA PRO A 53 -10.89 -17.32 -1.39
C PRO A 53 -11.66 -18.40 -0.61
N PRO A 54 -10.97 -19.25 0.17
CA PRO A 54 -11.61 -20.29 0.98
C PRO A 54 -12.61 -19.73 2.01
N SER A 55 -12.55 -18.42 2.28
CA SER A 55 -13.53 -17.68 3.06
C SER A 55 -13.91 -16.39 2.32
N PRO A 56 -15.10 -16.33 1.69
CA PRO A 56 -15.60 -15.11 1.07
C PRO A 56 -15.60 -13.97 2.09
N GLY A 57 -15.11 -12.80 1.69
CA GLY A 57 -15.06 -11.62 2.58
C GLY A 57 -13.87 -11.56 3.54
N ARG A 58 -12.95 -12.54 3.53
CA ARG A 58 -11.74 -12.54 4.37
C ARG A 58 -10.46 -12.52 3.55
N CYS A 59 -9.50 -11.73 4.01
CA CYS A 59 -8.22 -11.54 3.33
C CYS A 59 -7.38 -12.83 3.38
N PRO A 60 -6.93 -13.34 2.23
CA PRO A 60 -6.26 -14.64 2.16
C PRO A 60 -4.74 -14.58 2.24
N VAL A 61 -4.13 -13.39 2.34
CA VAL A 61 -2.68 -13.23 2.41
C VAL A 61 -2.16 -14.01 3.61
N LEU A 62 -1.22 -14.92 3.38
CA LEU A 62 -0.60 -15.70 4.44
C LEU A 62 0.33 -14.80 5.25
N GLU A 63 0.15 -14.81 6.56
CA GLU A 63 1.00 -14.14 7.53
C GLU A 63 1.64 -15.20 8.43
N GLN A 64 2.90 -15.01 8.80
CA GLN A 64 3.54 -15.83 9.82
C GLN A 64 3.08 -15.35 11.20
N LYS A 65 2.15 -16.06 11.83
CA LYS A 65 1.56 -15.69 13.13
C LYS A 65 2.23 -16.45 14.27
N GLU A 66 2.38 -15.77 15.41
CA GLU A 66 2.92 -16.33 16.64
C GLU A 66 1.82 -17.00 17.47
N PHE A 67 2.04 -18.27 17.80
CA PHE A 67 1.21 -19.06 18.70
C PHE A 67 2.08 -19.56 19.85
N GLY A 68 2.33 -18.67 20.83
CA GLY A 68 3.33 -18.91 21.86
C GLY A 68 4.72 -18.96 21.25
N ALA A 69 5.45 -20.08 21.42
CA ALA A 69 6.78 -20.27 20.85
C ALA A 69 6.78 -20.81 19.40
N VAL A 70 5.60 -21.07 18.81
CA VAL A 70 5.48 -21.67 17.47
C VAL A 70 5.04 -20.61 16.47
N LEU A 71 5.71 -20.56 15.33
CA LEU A 71 5.33 -19.76 14.17
C LEU A 71 4.53 -20.63 13.19
N ARG A 72 3.40 -20.11 12.70
CA ARG A 72 2.57 -20.81 11.70
C ARG A 72 2.11 -19.84 10.62
N ASP A 73 2.10 -20.30 9.37
CA ASP A 73 1.53 -19.57 8.25
C ASP A 73 0.01 -19.70 8.29
N GLU A 74 -0.68 -18.59 8.56
CA GLU A 74 -2.13 -18.51 8.66
C GLU A 74 -2.64 -17.35 7.81
N PRO A 75 -3.83 -17.46 7.18
CA PRO A 75 -4.39 -16.35 6.42
C PRO A 75 -4.62 -15.14 7.35
N CYS A 76 -4.41 -13.94 6.81
CA CYS A 76 -4.64 -12.66 7.49
C CYS A 76 -6.03 -12.65 8.15
N GLY A 77 -7.06 -13.04 7.41
CA GLY A 77 -8.42 -13.25 7.94
C GLY A 77 -9.23 -11.97 8.19
N LYS A 78 -8.60 -10.79 8.10
CA LYS A 78 -9.25 -9.47 8.19
C LYS A 78 -10.29 -9.28 7.08
N GLU A 79 -11.30 -8.47 7.35
CA GLU A 79 -12.40 -8.19 6.43
C GLU A 79 -11.92 -7.53 5.13
N THR A 80 -12.53 -7.93 4.01
CA THR A 80 -12.29 -7.37 2.69
C THR A 80 -13.45 -6.47 2.28
N ALA A 81 -13.14 -5.32 1.68
CA ALA A 81 -14.15 -4.43 1.12
C ALA A 81 -14.34 -4.66 -0.39
N PRO A 82 -15.53 -4.37 -0.95
CA PRO A 82 -15.73 -4.32 -2.39
C PRO A 82 -14.71 -3.39 -3.06
N GLY A 83 -14.18 -3.78 -4.23
CA GLY A 83 -13.18 -3.00 -4.96
C GLY A 83 -11.74 -3.11 -4.42
N HIS A 84 -11.49 -3.85 -3.33
CA HIS A 84 -10.14 -4.09 -2.80
C HIS A 84 -9.52 -5.42 -3.28
N ALA A 85 -9.95 -5.93 -4.44
CA ALA A 85 -9.42 -7.17 -5.03
C ALA A 85 -9.44 -8.40 -4.09
N GLY A 86 -10.37 -8.45 -3.13
CA GLY A 86 -10.43 -9.54 -2.12
C GLY A 86 -9.34 -9.45 -1.03
N LEU A 87 -8.72 -8.28 -0.86
CA LEU A 87 -7.73 -8.00 0.17
C LEU A 87 -8.32 -7.11 1.27
N CYS A 88 -7.78 -7.20 2.49
CA CYS A 88 -8.10 -6.23 3.55
C CYS A 88 -7.46 -4.87 3.21
N ARG A 89 -7.88 -3.78 3.86
CA ARG A 89 -7.35 -2.43 3.58
C ARG A 89 -5.82 -2.37 3.62
N GLY A 90 -5.19 -3.01 4.62
CA GLY A 90 -3.73 -3.02 4.76
C GLY A 90 -3.03 -3.68 3.57
N HIS A 91 -3.35 -4.95 3.30
CA HIS A 91 -2.78 -5.67 2.17
C HIS A 91 -3.16 -5.09 0.81
N TYR A 92 -4.33 -4.45 0.69
CA TYR A 92 -4.70 -3.73 -0.52
C TYR A 92 -3.82 -2.50 -0.73
N SER A 93 -3.58 -1.69 0.31
CA SER A 93 -2.64 -0.57 0.24
C SER A 93 -1.22 -1.04 -0.08
N GLU A 94 -0.74 -2.14 0.53
CA GLU A 94 0.56 -2.73 0.21
C GLU A 94 0.66 -3.17 -1.25
N TYR A 95 -0.39 -3.79 -1.78
CA TYR A 95 -0.47 -4.18 -3.18
C TYR A 95 -0.40 -2.96 -4.13
N LEU A 96 -1.16 -1.89 -3.83
CA LEU A 96 -1.14 -0.65 -4.62
C LEU A 96 0.23 0.05 -4.54
N VAL A 97 0.83 0.12 -3.36
CA VAL A 97 2.19 0.67 -3.18
C VAL A 97 3.23 -0.18 -3.92
N GLY A 98 3.07 -1.50 -3.92
CA GLY A 98 3.89 -2.40 -4.73
C GLY A 98 3.81 -2.08 -6.23
N LEU A 99 2.63 -1.73 -6.75
CA LEU A 99 2.48 -1.25 -8.12
C LEU A 99 3.17 0.11 -8.33
N VAL A 100 2.95 1.07 -7.43
CA VAL A 100 3.58 2.41 -7.48
C VAL A 100 5.09 2.27 -7.59
N ASN A 101 5.69 1.45 -6.73
CA ASN A 101 7.13 1.27 -6.66
C ASN A 101 7.68 0.51 -7.88
N ARG A 102 6.98 -0.53 -8.35
CA ARG A 102 7.37 -1.26 -9.59
C ARG A 102 7.37 -0.36 -10.82
N HIS A 103 6.53 0.67 -10.85
CA HIS A 103 6.46 1.64 -11.94
C HIS A 103 7.27 2.91 -11.68
N GLY A 104 7.97 3.02 -10.54
CA GLY A 104 8.79 4.18 -10.19
C GLY A 104 8.00 5.49 -10.10
N LEU A 105 6.74 5.43 -9.66
CA LEU A 105 5.88 6.62 -9.62
C LEU A 105 6.18 7.47 -8.38
N ASP A 106 6.39 8.77 -8.60
CA ASP A 106 6.61 9.74 -7.52
C ASP A 106 5.25 10.16 -6.90
N PRO A 107 5.04 10.06 -5.58
CA PRO A 107 3.81 10.54 -4.94
C PRO A 107 3.73 12.07 -4.81
N ALA A 108 4.86 12.80 -4.90
CA ALA A 108 4.91 14.25 -4.73
C ALA A 108 3.98 15.08 -5.63
N PRO A 109 3.67 14.70 -6.89
CA PRO A 109 2.71 15.41 -7.73
C PRO A 109 1.28 15.45 -7.18
N LEU A 110 0.93 14.58 -6.22
CA LEU A 110 -0.37 14.60 -5.54
C LEU A 110 -0.31 15.20 -4.13
N TYR A 111 0.83 15.75 -3.70
CA TYR A 111 0.95 16.42 -2.41
C TYR A 111 0.27 17.77 -2.44
N ASP A 112 -0.38 18.13 -1.34
CA ASP A 112 -0.76 19.51 -1.09
C ASP A 112 0.44 20.37 -0.63
N SER A 113 0.21 21.66 -0.38
CA SER A 113 1.25 22.59 0.04
C SER A 113 1.87 22.25 1.40
N ALA A 114 1.10 21.67 2.32
CA ALA A 114 1.58 21.26 3.64
C ALA A 114 2.44 20.00 3.55
N GLU A 115 2.01 19.00 2.77
CA GLU A 115 2.75 17.78 2.51
C GLU A 115 4.07 18.06 1.79
N LEU A 116 4.08 18.95 0.80
CA LEU A 116 5.31 19.38 0.12
C LEU A 116 6.29 20.04 1.08
N ARG A 117 5.82 20.95 1.94
CA ARG A 117 6.65 21.60 2.95
C ARG A 117 7.23 20.58 3.94
N ALA A 118 6.39 19.68 4.46
CA ALA A 118 6.84 18.65 5.38
C ALA A 118 7.85 17.69 4.75
N ALA A 119 7.68 17.34 3.47
CA ALA A 119 8.65 16.54 2.73
C ALA A 119 9.98 17.30 2.52
N ALA A 120 9.92 18.58 2.17
CA ALA A 120 11.11 19.42 2.02
C ALA A 120 11.90 19.54 3.35
N GLU A 121 11.20 19.86 4.45
CA GLU A 121 11.82 19.92 5.79
C GLU A 121 12.43 18.58 6.23
N ARG A 122 11.89 17.45 5.76
CA ARG A 122 12.42 16.12 6.10
C ARG A 122 13.65 15.73 5.28
N HIS A 123 13.68 16.09 4.00
CA HIS A 123 14.66 15.56 3.05
C HIS A 123 15.75 16.56 2.62
N LEU A 124 15.52 17.87 2.82
CA LEU A 124 16.43 18.94 2.38
C LEU A 124 17.05 19.74 3.54
N ALA A 125 16.56 19.59 4.76
CA ALA A 125 17.10 20.22 5.97
C ALA A 125 17.99 19.25 6.77
#